data_AF-A0A527FEQ1-F1
#
_entry.id   AF-A0A527FEQ1-F1
#
_cell.length_a   1.000
_cell.length_b   1.000
_cell.length_c   1.000
_cell.angle_alpha   90.00
_cell.angle_beta   90.00
_cell.angle_gamma   90.00
#
_symmetry.space_group_name_H-M   'P 1'
#
loop_
_entity.id
_entity.type
_entity.pdbx_description
1 polymer ?
#
loop_
_entity_poly.entity_id
_entity_poly.type
_entity_poly.pdbx_seq_one_letter_code
_entity_poly.pdbx_strand_id
1 'polypeptide(L)' 'MTPGIRPLVAGNWKMNGTSASLNELRMIGNGFMSGLDAETEALVCVPATLLVHAAEILSRTPVHAGGEDC' A
#
# COMPACT_ATOMS: atom_id res chain seq x y z
N MET A 1 -20.74 2.50 -4.86
CA MET A 1 -20.02 1.21 -5.01
C MET A 1 -20.98 0.20 -5.62
N THR A 2 -20.51 -0.68 -6.50
CA THR A 2 -21.32 -1.76 -7.06
C THR A 2 -21.63 -2.76 -5.94
N PRO A 3 -22.90 -3.09 -5.66
CA PRO A 3 -23.26 -4.01 -4.58
C PRO A 3 -22.54 -5.36 -4.70
N GLY A 4 -21.97 -5.84 -3.59
CA GLY A 4 -21.28 -7.14 -3.52
C GLY A 4 -19.84 -7.18 -4.05
N ILE A 5 -19.31 -6.09 -4.61
CA ILE A 5 -17.90 -6.00 -5.01
C ILE A 5 -17.11 -5.32 -3.89
N ARG A 6 -16.09 -6.01 -3.36
CA ARG A 6 -15.10 -5.40 -2.46
C ARG A 6 -14.15 -4.53 -3.29
N PRO A 7 -14.08 -3.21 -3.06
CA PRO A 7 -13.16 -2.34 -3.80
C PRO A 7 -11.70 -2.62 -3.45
N LEU A 8 -10.82 -2.28 -4.38
CA LEU A 8 -9.37 -2.24 -4.18
C LEU A 8 -8.87 -0.82 -4.46
N VAL A 9 -8.18 -0.23 -3.49
CA VAL A 9 -7.45 1.02 -3.66
C VAL A 9 -5.97 0.70 -3.88
N ALA A 10 -5.51 0.85 -5.13
CA ALA A 10 -4.13 0.57 -5.50
C ALA A 10 -3.37 1.88 -5.78
N GLY A 11 -2.31 2.13 -5.03
CA GLY A 11 -1.35 3.22 -5.27
C GLY A 11 -0.15 2.73 -6.08
N ASN A 12 0.04 3.23 -7.30
CA ASN A 12 1.21 2.95 -8.12
C ASN A 12 2.15 4.17 -8.09
N TRP A 13 3.30 4.05 -7.42
CA TRP A 13 4.27 5.14 -7.29
C TRP A 13 5.04 5.38 -8.58
N LYS A 14 5.02 4.42 -9.51
CA LYS A 14 5.86 4.38 -10.71
C LYS A 14 7.32 4.50 -10.28
N MET A 15 8.16 5.07 -11.13
CA MET A 15 9.54 5.39 -10.78
C MET A 15 9.69 6.64 -9.88
N ASN A 16 8.89 6.76 -8.82
CA ASN A 16 8.97 7.86 -7.85
C ASN A 16 9.15 7.36 -6.41
N GLY A 17 9.81 8.19 -5.61
CA GLY A 17 10.06 7.95 -4.19
C GLY A 17 11.53 7.65 -3.90
N THR A 18 11.91 7.89 -2.65
CA THR A 18 13.20 7.50 -2.08
C THR A 18 12.96 6.78 -0.77
N SER A 19 14.00 6.23 -0.13
CA SER A 19 13.86 5.63 1.20
C SER A 19 13.24 6.59 2.23
N ALA A 20 13.47 7.90 2.10
CA ALA A 20 12.85 8.91 2.97
C ALA A 20 11.33 9.02 2.77
N SER A 21 10.84 8.76 1.55
CA SER A 21 9.40 8.76 1.21
C SER A 21 8.65 7.60 1.88
N LEU A 22 9.33 6.52 2.27
CA LEU A 22 8.67 5.34 2.83
C LEU A 22 7.96 5.57 4.17
N ASN A 23 8.22 6.70 4.86
CA ASN A 23 7.43 7.06 6.02
C ASN A 23 5.95 7.32 5.68
N GLU A 24 5.65 7.69 4.43
CA GLU A 24 4.26 7.80 3.94
C GLU A 24 3.52 6.47 4.00
N LEU A 25 4.20 5.34 3.74
CA LEU A 25 3.59 4.00 3.83
C LEU A 25 3.11 3.69 5.24
N ARG A 26 3.85 4.12 6.27
CA ARG A 26 3.42 3.98 7.67
C ARG A 26 2.16 4.79 7.95
N MET A 27 2.08 6.01 7.43
CA MET A 27 0.90 6.87 7.58
C MET A 27 -0.31 6.26 6.87
N ILE A 28 -0.13 5.75 5.65
CA ILE A 28 -1.17 5.07 4.88
C ILE A 28 -1.67 3.83 5.64
N GLY A 29 -0.76 2.95 6.07
CA GLY A 29 -1.11 1.75 6.83
C GLY A 29 -1.87 2.04 8.13
N ASN A 30 -1.45 3.06 8.88
CA ASN A 30 -2.15 3.51 10.09
C ASN A 30 -3.55 4.06 9.80
N GLY A 31 -3.71 4.81 8.72
CA GLY A 31 -5.02 5.29 8.27
C GLY A 31 -5.97 4.13 8.00
N PHE A 32 -5.47 3.06 7.39
CA PHE A 32 -6.28 1.88 7.10
C PHE A 32 -6.72 1.09 8.33
N MET A 33 -5.89 0.99 9.35
CA MET A 33 -6.23 0.33 10.62
C MET A 33 -7.38 1.00 11.38
N SER A 34 -7.78 2.22 11.00
CA SER A 34 -8.89 2.95 11.62
C SER A 34 -10.26 2.58 11.05
N GLY A 35 -10.40 1.39 10.45
CA GLY A 35 -11.66 0.83 9.96
C GLY A 35 -11.86 0.87 8.44
N LEU A 36 -10.93 1.45 7.67
CA LEU A 36 -11.03 1.41 6.20
C LEU A 36 -10.80 0.00 5.64
N ASP A 37 -10.06 -0.84 6.36
CA ASP A 37 -9.82 -2.25 6.02
C ASP A 37 -11.11 -3.09 5.98
N ALA A 38 -12.14 -2.70 6.74
CA ALA A 38 -13.46 -3.32 6.69
C ALA A 38 -14.20 -3.02 5.37
N GLU A 39 -13.90 -1.88 4.73
CA GLU A 39 -14.64 -1.36 3.58
C GLU A 39 -13.93 -1.62 2.24
N THR A 40 -12.60 -1.72 2.23
CA THR A 40 -11.81 -1.87 0.99
C THR A 40 -10.49 -2.59 1.23
N GLU A 41 -9.96 -3.21 0.18
CA GLU A 41 -8.58 -3.68 0.13
C GLU A 41 -7.65 -2.56 -0.29
N ALA A 42 -6.37 -2.68 0.09
CA ALA A 42 -5.35 -1.69 -0.26
C ALA A 42 -4.03 -2.34 -0.68
N LEU A 43 -3.41 -1.76 -1.70
CA LEU A 43 -2.14 -2.17 -2.27
C LEU A 43 -1.32 -0.93 -2.59
N VAL A 44 -0.02 -0.94 -2.30
CA VAL A 44 0.92 0.07 -2.81
C VAL A 44 2.04 -0.63 -3.57
N CYS A 45 2.18 -0.27 -4.84
CA CYS A 45 3.31 -0.66 -5.67
C CYS A 45 4.34 0.47 -5.68
N VAL A 46 5.58 0.12 -5.35
CA VAL A 46 6.73 1.04 -5.27
C VAL A 46 7.81 0.60 -6.27
N PRO A 47 8.77 1.47 -6.64
CA PRO A 47 9.94 1.05 -7.39
C PRO A 47 10.58 -0.20 -6.80
N ALA A 48 11.04 -1.14 -7.63
CA ALA A 48 11.59 -2.43 -7.19
C ALA A 48 12.71 -2.29 -6.15
N THR A 49 13.52 -1.23 -6.23
CA THR A 49 14.60 -0.92 -5.29
C THR A 49 14.11 -0.58 -3.87
N LEU A 50 12.84 -0.22 -3.70
CA LEU A 50 12.20 0.10 -2.42
C LEU A 50 11.28 -1.02 -1.91
N LEU A 51 10.99 -2.04 -2.72
CA LEU A 51 9.94 -3.02 -2.46
C LEU A 51 10.14 -3.80 -1.15
N VAL A 52 11.36 -4.24 -0.86
CA VAL A 52 11.65 -4.99 0.37
C VAL A 52 11.37 -4.13 1.61
N HIS A 53 11.85 -2.88 1.64
CA HIS A 53 11.60 -1.97 2.76
C HIS A 53 10.12 -1.60 2.87
N ALA A 54 9.43 -1.41 1.75
CA ALA A 54 7.99 -1.16 1.74
C ALA A 54 7.21 -2.34 2.36
N ALA A 55 7.55 -3.58 1.97
CA ALA A 55 6.94 -4.78 2.53
C ALA A 55 7.18 -4.92 4.04
N GLU A 56 8.40 -4.63 4.51
CA GLU A 56 8.72 -4.64 5.95
C GLU A 56 7.88 -3.62 6.72
N ILE A 57 7.78 -2.38 6.23
CA ILE A 57 7.01 -1.31 6.88
C ILE A 57 5.52 -1.67 6.94
N LEU A 58 4.98 -2.23 5.86
CA LEU A 58 3.55 -2.54 5.73
C LEU A 58 3.14 -3.87 6.38
N SER A 59 4.10 -4.73 6.75
CA SER A 59 3.87 -6.09 7.30
C SER A 59 2.95 -6.16 8.53
N ARG A 60 2.78 -5.05 9.25
CA ARG A 60 1.93 -4.95 10.45
C ARG A 60 0.64 -4.15 10.21
N THR A 61 0.29 -3.95 8.95
CA THR A 61 -0.86 -3.15 8.51
C THR A 61 -1.71 -3.96 7.53
N PRO A 62 -2.97 -3.60 7.30
CA PRO A 62 -3.82 -4.27 6.31
C PRO A 62 -3.52 -3.85 4.86
N VAL A 63 -2.52 -3.01 4.62
CA VAL A 63 -2.12 -2.55 3.28
C VAL A 63 -1.03 -3.46 2.73
N HIS A 64 -1.21 -3.96 1.51
CA HIS A 64 -0.24 -4.84 0.86
C HIS A 64 0.84 -4.04 0.09
N ALA A 65 2.03 -4.63 -0.08
CA ALA A 65 3.06 -4.14 -0.99
C ALA A 65 3.07 -4.97 -2.28
N GLY A 66 3.27 -4.34 -3.44
CA GLY A 66 3.30 -5.01 -4.74
C GLY A 66 4.46 -4.57 -5.64
N GLY A 67 4.85 -5.44 -6.57
CA GLY A 67 5.71 -5.07 -7.69
C GLY A 67 4.94 -4.26 -8.73
N GLU A 68 5.67 -3.46 -9.52
CA GLU A 68 5.10 -2.69 -10.64
C GLU A 68 5.13 -3.45 -11.97
N ASP A 69 5.95 -4.49 -12.07
CA ASP A 69 6.14 -5.36 -13.24
C ASP A 69 6.73 -6.74 -12.81
N CYS A 70 6.87 -7.70 -13.75
CA CYS A 70 7.41 -9.05 -13.51
C CYS A 70 8.61 -9.46 -14.37
#